data_AF-W0MUF8-F1
#
_entry.id   AF-W0MUF8-F1
#
_cell.length_a   1.000
_cell.length_b   1.000
_cell.length_c   1.000
_cell.angle_alpha   90.00
_cell.angle_beta   90.00
_cell.angle_gamma   90.00
#
_symmetry.space_group_name_H-M   'P 1'
#
loop_
_entity.id
_entity.type
_entity.pdbx_description
1 polymer ?
#
loop_
_entity_poly.entity_id
_entity_poly.type
_entity_poly.pdbx_seq_one_letter_code
_entity_poly.pdbx_strand_id
1 'polypeptide(L)'
;MKNRFKLFLGATAMALSAGALAQPVLHTATIDQHGTIVAQSSPWIKSVIYFSQKDYFATYKVLFNEGQFKQPPGFCSVSSIDTSDHERLFYGHAKLGGAATTEKVNVLGLMVGKSGASGDSSMSFQLACSN
;
A
#
# COMPACT_ATOMS: atom_id res chain seq x y z
N MET A 1 29.94 8.49 69.55
CA MET A 1 30.75 9.33 68.61
C MET A 1 31.08 8.53 67.36
N LYS A 2 30.84 9.12 66.18
CA LYS A 2 31.34 8.77 64.82
C LYS A 2 30.85 7.43 64.25
N ASN A 3 29.68 7.35 63.59
CA ASN A 3 29.32 7.90 62.27
C ASN A 3 30.23 7.42 61.13
N ARG A 4 29.82 6.37 60.37
CA ARG A 4 30.19 6.14 58.95
C ARG A 4 29.09 5.39 58.20
N PHE A 5 27.98 6.10 58.01
CA PHE A 5 27.04 5.87 56.93
C PHE A 5 27.77 6.16 55.61
N LYS A 6 28.29 5.14 54.92
CA LYS A 6 28.82 5.29 53.56
C LYS A 6 27.76 4.87 52.56
N LEU A 7 27.04 5.89 52.10
CA LEU A 7 26.43 6.01 50.78
C LEU A 7 27.13 5.11 49.74
N PHE A 8 26.39 4.17 49.16
CA PHE A 8 26.56 3.79 47.75
C PHE A 8 25.22 4.10 47.06
N LEU A 9 25.06 5.39 46.78
CA LEU A 9 24.07 5.90 45.84
C LEU A 9 24.50 5.51 44.42
N GLY A 10 23.54 5.01 43.64
CA GLY A 10 23.51 5.29 42.21
C GLY A 10 24.30 4.38 41.28
N ALA A 11 23.94 3.10 41.21
CA ALA A 11 24.06 2.39 39.94
C ALA A 11 22.78 2.67 39.14
N THR A 12 22.80 3.74 38.34
CA THR A 12 21.82 4.00 37.29
C THR A 12 21.86 2.84 36.31
N ALA A 13 20.93 1.89 36.49
CA ALA A 13 20.55 0.98 35.42
C ALA A 13 19.83 1.83 34.36
N MET A 14 20.61 2.44 33.46
CA MET A 14 20.10 2.81 32.14
C MET A 14 19.78 1.50 31.44
N ALA A 15 18.57 0.98 31.70
CA ALA A 15 17.91 0.08 30.79
C ALA A 15 17.75 0.87 29.50
N LEU A 16 18.72 0.72 28.59
CA LEU A 16 18.57 1.07 27.19
C LEU A 16 17.35 0.28 26.72
N SER A 17 16.20 0.92 26.74
CA SER A 17 15.05 0.54 25.94
C SER A 17 15.50 0.69 24.49
N ALA A 18 16.20 -0.32 24.00
CA ALA A 18 16.27 -0.62 22.58
C ALA A 18 14.84 -0.95 22.18
N GLY A 19 14.04 0.09 21.95
CA GLY A 19 12.82 -0.04 21.17
C GLY A 19 13.27 -0.66 19.86
N ALA A 20 13.00 -1.94 19.68
CA ALA A 20 13.25 -2.62 18.43
C ALA A 20 12.53 -1.79 17.36
N LEU A 21 13.30 -1.05 16.57
CA LEU A 21 12.80 -0.37 15.38
C LEU A 21 12.40 -1.51 14.44
N ALA A 22 11.14 -1.94 14.55
CA ALA A 22 10.56 -2.87 13.60
C ALA A 22 10.70 -2.20 12.23
N GLN A 23 11.51 -2.80 11.35
CA GLN A 23 11.68 -2.27 10.02
C GLN A 23 10.31 -2.23 9.34
N PRO A 24 10.02 -1.17 8.56
CA PRO A 24 8.78 -1.10 7.80
C PRO A 24 8.66 -2.36 6.94
N VAL A 25 7.54 -3.06 7.08
CA VAL A 25 7.21 -4.27 6.32
C VAL A 25 6.56 -3.81 5.02
N LEU A 26 7.21 -4.12 3.90
CA LEU A 26 6.68 -3.83 2.58
C LEU A 26 5.75 -4.96 2.12
N HIS A 27 4.49 -4.62 1.90
CA HIS A 27 3.49 -5.49 1.30
C HIS A 27 3.36 -5.18 -0.19
N THR A 28 3.45 -6.20 -1.04
CA THR A 28 3.38 -6.04 -2.50
C THR A 28 2.28 -6.92 -3.08
N ALA A 29 1.64 -6.47 -4.15
CA ALA A 29 0.68 -7.25 -4.92
C ALA A 29 0.70 -6.88 -6.40
N THR A 30 0.34 -7.83 -7.24
CA THR A 30 0.02 -7.63 -8.66
C THR A 30 -1.46 -7.95 -8.85
N ILE A 31 -2.20 -6.98 -9.39
CA ILE A 31 -3.63 -7.07 -9.65
C ILE A 31 -3.83 -6.94 -11.16
N ASP A 32 -4.61 -7.84 -11.77
CA ASP A 32 -4.95 -7.74 -13.19
C ASP A 32 -6.04 -6.69 -13.46
N GLN A 33 -6.28 -6.41 -14.74
CA GLN A 33 -7.27 -5.45 -15.20
C GLN A 33 -8.71 -5.72 -14.72
N HIS A 34 -9.03 -6.94 -14.28
CA HIS A 34 -10.35 -7.34 -13.79
C HIS A 34 -10.44 -7.33 -12.26
N GLY A 35 -9.38 -6.93 -11.56
CA GLY A 35 -9.31 -6.92 -10.10
C GLY A 35 -8.91 -8.27 -9.52
N THR A 36 -8.41 -9.21 -10.31
CA THR A 36 -7.89 -10.48 -9.77
C THR A 36 -6.52 -10.27 -9.16
N ILE A 37 -6.30 -10.80 -7.96
CA ILE A 37 -4.97 -10.82 -7.34
C ILE A 37 -4.16 -11.93 -8.01
N VAL A 38 -3.19 -11.56 -8.85
CA VAL A 38 -2.35 -12.50 -9.59
C VAL A 38 -1.21 -13.01 -8.72
N ALA A 39 -0.62 -12.12 -7.93
CA ALA A 39 0.46 -12.42 -7.01
C ALA A 39 0.46 -11.43 -5.85
N GLN A 40 0.94 -11.84 -4.70
CA GLN A 40 1.20 -10.95 -3.57
C GLN A 40 2.34 -11.50 -2.71
N SER A 41 3.00 -10.63 -1.95
CA SER A 41 3.73 -11.08 -0.76
C SER A 41 2.73 -11.70 0.23
N SER A 42 3.20 -12.27 1.34
CA SER A 42 2.38 -13.00 2.33
C SER A 42 0.93 -12.49 2.41
N PRO A 43 -0.10 -13.36 2.31
CA PRO A 43 -1.48 -12.95 2.05
C PRO A 43 -1.96 -11.79 2.93
N TRP A 44 -2.19 -10.62 2.32
CA TRP A 44 -2.51 -9.37 3.03
C TRP A 44 -3.73 -8.65 2.46
N ILE A 45 -4.12 -8.97 1.22
CA ILE A 45 -5.34 -8.48 0.57
C ILE A 45 -6.46 -9.50 0.77
N LYS A 46 -7.61 -9.02 1.28
CA LYS A 46 -8.84 -9.81 1.46
C LYS A 46 -9.57 -10.01 0.13
N SER A 47 -9.78 -8.91 -0.60
CA SER A 47 -10.43 -8.92 -1.91
C SER A 47 -10.22 -7.59 -2.63
N VAL A 48 -10.54 -7.57 -3.92
CA VAL A 48 -10.57 -6.34 -4.72
C VAL A 48 -11.96 -6.19 -5.31
N ILE A 49 -12.60 -5.05 -5.05
CA ILE A 49 -13.87 -4.69 -5.68
C ILE A 49 -13.54 -3.80 -6.88
N TYR A 50 -13.78 -4.34 -8.07
CA TYR A 50 -13.52 -3.68 -9.34
C TYR A 50 -14.81 -3.15 -9.97
N PHE A 51 -14.75 -1.93 -10.51
CA PHE A 51 -15.81 -1.30 -11.28
C PHE A 51 -15.18 -0.51 -12.43
N SER A 52 -15.75 -0.60 -13.62
CA SER A 52 -15.33 0.21 -14.78
C SER A 52 -16.52 0.84 -15.45
N GLN A 53 -16.33 2.07 -15.90
CA GLN A 53 -17.29 2.80 -16.71
C GLN A 53 -16.61 3.16 -18.03
N LYS A 54 -17.27 2.81 -19.13
CA LYS A 54 -16.81 3.15 -20.48
C LYS A 54 -16.57 4.66 -20.60
N ASP A 55 -15.44 5.01 -21.21
CA ASP A 55 -14.99 6.38 -21.46
C ASP A 55 -14.75 7.20 -20.18
N TYR A 56 -14.56 6.50 -19.06
CA TYR A 56 -14.23 7.08 -17.76
C TYR A 56 -13.14 6.25 -17.06
N PHE A 57 -12.89 6.49 -15.78
CA PHE A 57 -11.91 5.72 -15.02
C PHE A 57 -12.44 4.35 -14.59
N ALA A 58 -11.54 3.39 -14.45
CA ALA A 58 -11.77 2.17 -13.71
C ALA A 58 -11.38 2.38 -12.24
N THR A 59 -12.11 1.75 -11.31
CA THR A 59 -11.86 1.82 -9.88
C THR A 59 -11.61 0.42 -9.33
N TYR A 60 -10.58 0.31 -8.50
CA TYR A 60 -10.21 -0.89 -7.77
C TYR A 60 -10.15 -0.53 -6.29
N LYS A 61 -11.10 -1.04 -5.51
CA LYS A 61 -11.07 -0.92 -4.05
C LYS A 61 -10.42 -2.17 -3.50
N VAL A 62 -9.15 -2.06 -3.12
CA VAL A 62 -8.36 -3.14 -2.55
C VAL A 62 -8.63 -3.17 -1.05
N LEU A 63 -9.29 -4.23 -0.58
CA LEU A 63 -9.61 -4.44 0.82
C LEU A 63 -8.50 -5.25 1.49
N PHE A 64 -8.01 -4.78 2.63
CA PHE A 64 -6.97 -5.47 3.39
C PHE A 64 -7.57 -6.56 4.29
N ASN A 65 -6.76 -7.54 4.65
CA ASN A 65 -7.13 -8.49 5.71
C ASN A 65 -7.36 -7.74 7.03
N GLU A 66 -8.29 -8.25 7.85
CA GLU A 66 -8.59 -7.64 9.14
C GLU A 66 -7.35 -7.63 10.03
N GLY A 67 -7.01 -6.46 10.58
CA GLY A 67 -5.82 -6.28 11.40
C GLY A 67 -4.49 -6.25 10.64
N GLN A 68 -4.49 -6.34 9.30
CA GLN A 68 -3.27 -6.25 8.49
C GLN A 68 -2.49 -4.97 8.78
N PHE A 69 -3.22 -3.84 8.84
CA PHE A 69 -2.67 -2.53 9.15
C PHE A 69 -3.35 -1.98 10.42
N LYS A 70 -2.59 -1.88 11.53
CA LYS A 70 -3.09 -1.32 12.80
C LYS A 70 -3.30 0.19 12.75
N GLN A 71 -2.60 0.86 11.84
CA GLN A 71 -2.71 2.28 11.51
C GLN A 71 -2.70 2.40 9.98
N PRO A 72 -3.24 3.48 9.38
CA PRO A 72 -3.15 3.68 7.95
C PRO A 72 -1.70 3.52 7.47
N PRO A 73 -1.44 2.78 6.37
CA PRO A 73 -0.11 2.63 5.82
C PRO A 73 0.59 3.99 5.68
N GLY A 74 1.82 4.12 6.18
CA GLY A 74 2.60 5.35 6.03
C GLY A 74 2.90 5.67 4.56
N PHE A 75 2.89 4.64 3.70
CA PHE A 75 3.10 4.78 2.27
C PHE A 75 2.33 3.71 1.49
N CYS A 76 1.75 4.12 0.37
CA CYS A 76 1.39 3.20 -0.71
C CYS A 76 1.83 3.81 -2.05
N SER A 77 2.18 2.95 -2.99
CA SER A 77 2.49 3.31 -4.37
C SER A 77 1.89 2.30 -5.32
N VAL A 78 1.54 2.77 -6.51
CA VAL A 78 1.00 1.95 -7.57
C VAL A 78 1.70 2.26 -8.89
N SER A 79 1.91 1.23 -9.69
CA SER A 79 2.49 1.33 -11.03
C SER A 79 1.65 0.53 -12.00
N SER A 80 1.27 1.12 -13.14
CA SER A 80 0.66 0.36 -14.24
C SER A 80 1.70 -0.57 -14.85
N ILE A 81 1.29 -1.80 -15.13
CA ILE A 81 2.11 -2.81 -15.81
C ILE A 81 1.42 -3.38 -17.06
N ASP A 82 0.23 -2.85 -17.37
CA ASP A 82 -0.58 -3.31 -18.48
C ASP A 82 0.02 -2.85 -19.81
N THR A 83 0.39 -3.83 -20.62
CA THR A 83 0.95 -3.65 -21.96
C THR A 83 0.19 -4.45 -22.99
N SER A 84 -1.08 -4.77 -22.70
CA SER A 84 -1.93 -5.61 -23.55
C SER A 84 -2.19 -5.02 -24.94
N ASP A 85 -2.11 -3.69 -25.07
CA ASP A 85 -2.11 -3.00 -26.37
C ASP A 85 -1.24 -1.73 -26.37
N HIS A 86 -1.07 -1.15 -27.56
CA HIS A 86 -0.25 0.05 -27.76
C HIS A 86 -0.81 1.28 -27.04
N GLU A 87 -2.14 1.46 -26.99
CA GLU A 87 -2.71 2.62 -26.31
C GLU A 87 -2.47 2.54 -24.80
N ARG A 88 -2.60 1.34 -24.22
CA ARG A 88 -2.34 1.09 -22.80
C ARG A 88 -0.87 1.29 -22.45
N LEU A 89 0.04 0.87 -23.33
CA LEU A 89 1.47 1.10 -23.15
C LEU A 89 1.82 2.60 -23.04
N PHE A 90 1.19 3.46 -23.86
CA PHE A 90 1.53 4.88 -23.92
C PHE A 90 0.68 5.77 -23.01
N TYR A 91 -0.58 5.43 -22.80
CA TYR A 91 -1.56 6.26 -22.12
C TYR A 91 -2.11 5.63 -20.84
N GLY A 92 -1.85 4.34 -20.60
CA GLY A 92 -2.39 3.60 -19.47
C GLY A 92 -1.68 3.93 -18.16
N HIS A 93 -2.45 4.43 -17.20
CA HIS A 93 -1.96 4.75 -15.87
C HIS A 93 -2.81 4.11 -14.78
N ALA A 94 -2.13 3.57 -13.76
CA ALA A 94 -2.73 3.29 -12.47
C ALA A 94 -2.30 4.38 -11.48
N LYS A 95 -3.22 4.88 -10.67
CA LYS A 95 -2.95 5.91 -9.64
C LYS A 95 -3.70 5.61 -8.36
N LEU A 96 -3.18 6.04 -7.23
CA LEU A 96 -3.94 5.98 -5.99
C LEU A 96 -5.10 6.98 -6.07
N GLY A 97 -6.31 6.51 -5.74
CA GLY A 97 -7.52 7.32 -5.65
C GLY A 97 -7.64 8.12 -4.35
N GLY A 98 -6.64 8.07 -3.48
CA GLY A 98 -6.60 8.76 -2.19
C GLY A 98 -5.62 8.09 -1.22
N ALA A 99 -5.52 8.64 0.00
CA ALA A 99 -4.76 8.02 1.08
C ALA A 99 -5.35 6.64 1.44
N ALA A 100 -4.48 5.69 1.75
CA ALA A 100 -4.90 4.40 2.29
C ALA A 100 -5.48 4.58 3.70
N THR A 101 -6.41 3.72 4.07
CA THR A 101 -6.89 3.57 5.45
C THR A 101 -6.35 2.28 6.05
N THR A 102 -6.71 1.96 7.29
CA THR A 102 -6.43 0.66 7.90
C THR A 102 -7.11 -0.51 7.18
N GLU A 103 -8.16 -0.24 6.39
CA GLU A 103 -9.02 -1.26 5.80
C GLU A 103 -8.86 -1.41 4.29
N LYS A 104 -8.41 -0.35 3.61
CA LYS A 104 -8.40 -0.33 2.15
C LYS A 104 -7.46 0.71 1.56
N VAL A 105 -7.17 0.53 0.27
CA VAL A 105 -6.68 1.56 -0.62
C VAL A 105 -7.46 1.53 -1.92
N ASN A 106 -7.74 2.70 -2.50
CA ASN A 106 -8.37 2.80 -3.81
C ASN A 106 -7.31 3.04 -4.87
N VAL A 107 -7.40 2.31 -5.98
CA VAL A 107 -6.60 2.52 -7.19
C VAL A 107 -7.54 2.87 -8.34
N LEU A 108 -7.11 3.79 -9.18
CA LEU A 108 -7.81 4.25 -10.37
C LEU A 108 -7.01 3.85 -11.61
N GLY A 109 -7.67 3.20 -12.57
CA GLY A 109 -7.17 2.98 -13.92
C GLY A 109 -7.65 4.08 -14.86
N LEU A 110 -6.74 4.68 -15.63
CA LEU A 110 -6.96 5.87 -16.44
C LEU A 110 -6.21 5.77 -17.78
N MET A 111 -6.81 6.31 -18.84
CA MET A 111 -6.11 6.59 -20.11
C MET A 111 -5.81 8.10 -20.17
N VAL A 112 -4.57 8.51 -19.92
CA VAL A 112 -4.18 9.93 -19.83
C VAL A 112 -3.43 10.35 -21.08
N GLY A 113 -3.82 11.48 -21.68
CA GLY A 113 -3.15 12.03 -22.87
C GLY A 113 -3.57 11.38 -24.19
N LYS A 114 -4.44 10.36 -24.15
CA LYS A 114 -5.08 9.80 -25.34
C LYS A 114 -6.04 10.82 -25.95
N SER A 115 -6.00 10.98 -27.28
CA SER A 115 -6.97 11.80 -28.00
C SER A 115 -8.30 11.07 -28.14
N GLY A 116 -9.41 11.76 -27.91
CA GLY A 116 -10.76 11.18 -28.03
C GLY A 116 -11.20 10.45 -26.77
N ALA A 117 -12.11 9.49 -26.93
CA ALA A 117 -12.70 8.77 -25.81
C ALA A 117 -11.71 7.76 -25.20
N SER A 118 -11.68 7.67 -23.87
CA SER A 118 -10.75 6.77 -23.16
C SER A 118 -10.98 5.30 -23.52
N GLY A 119 -12.22 4.89 -23.83
CA GLY A 119 -12.57 3.50 -24.03
C GLY A 119 -12.65 2.76 -22.70
N ASP A 120 -11.96 1.64 -22.60
CA ASP A 120 -11.82 0.88 -21.35
C ASP A 120 -10.53 1.29 -20.62
N SER A 121 -10.65 1.86 -19.43
CA SER A 121 -9.51 2.31 -18.61
C SER A 121 -9.06 1.27 -17.57
N SER A 122 -9.59 0.05 -17.64
CA SER A 122 -9.27 -1.03 -16.68
C SER A 122 -7.84 -1.48 -16.84
N MET A 123 -7.02 -1.43 -15.80
CA MET A 123 -5.56 -1.53 -15.91
C MET A 123 -5.02 -2.65 -15.01
N SER A 124 -4.08 -3.44 -15.51
CA SER A 124 -3.23 -4.28 -14.65
C SER A 124 -2.16 -3.43 -13.93
N PHE A 125 -1.95 -3.64 -12.63
CA PHE A 125 -1.03 -2.84 -11.83
C PHE A 125 -0.31 -3.61 -10.73
N GLN A 126 0.83 -3.07 -10.29
CA GLN A 126 1.51 -3.44 -9.07
C GLN A 126 1.20 -2.44 -7.97
N LEU A 127 0.89 -2.93 -6.77
CA LEU A 127 0.62 -2.16 -5.57
C LEU A 127 1.67 -2.51 -4.52
N ALA A 128 2.25 -1.50 -3.89
CA ALA A 128 3.13 -1.66 -2.74
C ALA A 128 2.66 -0.76 -1.60
N CYS A 129 2.55 -1.29 -0.39
CA CYS A 129 2.17 -0.54 0.80
C CYS A 129 3.11 -0.88 1.98
N SER A 130 3.49 0.12 2.75
CA SER A 130 4.30 -0.02 3.97
C SER A 130 3.51 0.52 5.15
N ASN A 131 3.60 -0.18 6.28
CA ASN A 131 3.26 0.36 7.59
C ASN A 131 4.19 1.54 7.96
#